data_AF-A0A8R1WL80-F1
#
_entry.id   AF-A0A8R1WL80-F1
#
_cell.length_a   1.000
_cell.length_b   1.000
_cell.length_c   1.000
_cell.angle_alpha   90.00
_cell.angle_beta   90.00
_cell.angle_gamma   90.00
#
_symmetry.space_group_name_H-M   'P 1'
#
loop_
_entity.id
_entity.type
_entity.pdbx_description
1 polymer ?
#
loop_
_entity_poly.entity_id
_entity_poly.type
_entity_poly.pdbx_seq_one_letter_code
_entity_poly.pdbx_strand_id
1 'polypeptide(L)'
;MGIYVRNLLNLRGSSVFNSNLKKLTRRYSNFPFLDLHQQITGQNLSSTCLEKIKRQHPNIDKLSHDQLKYTIQILNKFNITPLEACENAHIFCMNSITMDNYGEILRECQFIKIITKHIIKYHTLVRSRTIAKLKKDGLIKADLNLEKVLQDCFHDWPESNKRLHHFTDSTTSILQVRMCVLENYLKWRLSIETDEFQKYCKNYMSFKHKPMSDIREALDIAQNVIKFDTEVIRRNGFIISSDPVNTKLILENVESLAGFEIQDAIKIEPAILKNNYNALLEMKSILEEYRIPLEAQRRCLKIYCMCPETVRERLKELASLKEYQVLSTNPRVLSMVVHKKKMLSRLSKIQAAKKQCYSLNHLISSSKVFNNYISNFGNKVCGRDIAILISSSLNREGFDHNKEISESERLKEVLQQLRRHKFWLHTALDVVCDNLQFLKSRFNDRDIIKNCQLVLYPVTEIEQYITKLLDIRDNKEIHSQDRGNMYYNNLNYEKLTGEQILSLVLYEIEKKYHFSGDGIWGMQDGVKVESRV
;
A
#
# COMPACT_ATOMS: atom_id res chain seq x y z
N MET A 1 -6.40 13.32 -32.53
CA MET A 1 -7.18 14.50 -32.15
C MET A 1 -7.14 14.66 -30.63
N GLY A 2 -6.12 15.35 -30.11
CA GLY A 2 -5.84 15.46 -28.67
C GLY A 2 -5.71 16.91 -28.20
N ILE A 3 -6.82 17.50 -27.73
CA ILE A 3 -6.83 18.88 -27.20
C ILE A 3 -7.51 19.00 -25.81
N TYR A 4 -8.12 17.94 -25.24
CA TYR A 4 -9.02 18.14 -24.08
C TYR A 4 -8.43 18.00 -22.66
N VAL A 5 -7.16 17.63 -22.47
CA VAL A 5 -6.64 17.29 -21.12
C VAL A 5 -6.16 18.50 -20.32
N ARG A 6 -5.70 19.59 -20.96
CA ARG A 6 -5.23 20.79 -20.24
C ARG A 6 -6.31 21.53 -19.43
N ASN A 7 -7.59 21.31 -19.72
CA ASN A 7 -8.71 21.96 -19.02
C ASN A 7 -9.24 21.19 -17.81
N LEU A 8 -8.78 19.96 -17.57
CA LEU A 8 -9.27 19.14 -16.45
C LEU A 8 -8.50 19.37 -15.13
N LEU A 9 -7.32 20.01 -15.17
CA LEU A 9 -6.49 20.27 -13.97
C LEU A 9 -6.17 21.76 -13.71
N ASN A 10 -6.59 22.70 -14.57
CA ASN A 10 -6.37 24.14 -14.37
C ASN A 10 -7.51 24.89 -13.65
N LEU A 11 -8.50 24.21 -13.07
CA LEU A 11 -9.62 24.87 -12.39
C LEU A 11 -9.38 25.17 -10.91
N ARG A 12 -8.17 25.64 -10.57
CA ARG A 12 -7.93 26.50 -9.40
C ARG A 12 -7.70 27.97 -9.75
N GLY A 13 -7.75 28.35 -11.02
CA GLY A 13 -7.68 29.77 -11.38
C GLY A 13 -7.78 30.02 -12.87
N SER A 14 -9.00 30.21 -13.38
CA SER A 14 -9.20 30.98 -14.61
C SER A 14 -10.66 31.37 -14.76
N SER A 15 -10.85 32.68 -14.70
CA SER A 15 -12.08 33.46 -14.78
C SER A 15 -12.61 33.51 -16.21
N VAL A 16 -13.59 32.67 -16.55
CA VAL A 16 -14.46 32.89 -17.73
C VAL A 16 -15.88 32.44 -17.39
N PHE A 17 -16.46 33.04 -16.34
CA PHE A 17 -17.90 32.99 -16.04
C PHE A 17 -18.44 34.33 -15.52
N ASN A 18 -17.64 35.40 -15.65
CA ASN A 18 -18.00 36.75 -15.24
C ASN A 18 -18.49 37.54 -16.46
N SER A 19 -19.79 37.45 -16.76
CA SER A 19 -20.47 38.62 -17.35
C SER A 19 -21.98 38.69 -17.14
N ASN A 20 -22.69 37.61 -16.78
CA ASN A 20 -24.15 37.67 -16.63
C ASN A 20 -24.72 37.33 -15.23
N LEU A 21 -23.88 37.18 -14.20
CA LEU A 21 -24.33 37.01 -12.81
C LEU A 21 -24.40 38.36 -12.08
N LYS A 22 -25.46 39.15 -12.32
CA LYS A 22 -25.76 40.32 -11.49
C LYS A 22 -27.04 40.10 -10.66
N LYS A 23 -26.80 40.13 -9.34
CA LYS A 23 -27.67 40.54 -8.22
C LYS A 23 -28.97 39.76 -8.03
N LEU A 24 -28.89 38.65 -7.31
CA LEU A 24 -29.90 38.22 -6.36
C LEU A 24 -29.22 37.88 -5.02
N THR A 25 -29.80 38.39 -3.95
CA THR A 25 -29.37 38.34 -2.54
C THR A 25 -28.88 36.95 -2.10
N ARG A 26 -27.62 36.86 -1.67
CA ARG A 26 -27.00 35.65 -1.10
C ARG A 26 -27.68 35.26 0.22
N ARG A 27 -28.61 34.32 0.15
CA ARG A 27 -28.90 33.39 1.24
C ARG A 27 -28.37 32.04 0.77
N TYR A 28 -27.18 31.64 1.23
CA TYR A 28 -26.76 30.25 1.07
C TYR A 28 -27.73 29.42 1.89
N SER A 29 -28.51 28.55 1.25
CA SER A 29 -29.21 27.52 2.01
C SER A 29 -28.16 26.50 2.48
N ASN A 30 -28.37 25.82 3.61
CA ASN A 30 -27.50 24.73 4.06
C ASN A 30 -27.58 23.48 3.13
N PHE A 31 -28.06 23.64 1.90
CA PHE A 31 -28.44 22.54 1.02
C PHE A 31 -28.03 22.85 -0.44
N PRO A 32 -26.81 22.45 -0.84
CA PRO A 32 -26.20 22.84 -2.12
C PRO A 32 -27.03 22.52 -3.37
N PHE A 33 -27.86 21.47 -3.33
CA PHE A 33 -28.74 21.13 -4.45
C PHE A 33 -29.90 22.14 -4.62
N LEU A 34 -30.45 22.73 -3.55
CA LEU A 34 -31.47 23.77 -3.66
C LEU A 34 -30.89 25.02 -4.29
N ASP A 35 -29.71 25.43 -3.84
CA ASP A 35 -29.02 26.59 -4.38
C ASP A 35 -28.81 26.42 -5.89
N LEU A 36 -28.35 25.23 -6.31
CA LEU A 36 -28.21 24.87 -7.72
C LEU A 36 -29.56 24.89 -8.46
N HIS A 37 -30.59 24.25 -7.91
CA HIS A 37 -31.91 24.16 -8.53
C HIS A 37 -32.52 25.55 -8.72
N GLN A 38 -32.48 26.39 -7.69
CA GLN A 38 -32.97 27.76 -7.74
C GLN A 38 -32.18 28.59 -8.76
N GLN A 39 -30.86 28.43 -8.79
CA GLN A 39 -30.01 29.14 -9.76
C GLN A 39 -30.33 28.77 -11.21
N ILE A 40 -30.63 27.50 -11.49
CA ILE A 40 -30.87 27.01 -12.86
C ILE A 40 -32.32 27.25 -13.30
N THR A 41 -33.30 26.96 -12.44
CA THR A 41 -34.73 26.97 -12.80
C THR A 41 -35.43 28.28 -12.46
N GLY A 42 -34.82 29.12 -11.62
CA GLY A 42 -35.46 30.32 -11.06
C GLY A 42 -36.58 30.02 -10.05
N GLN A 43 -36.84 28.74 -9.74
CA GLN A 43 -37.94 28.31 -8.87
C GLN A 43 -37.42 27.75 -7.55
N ASN A 44 -38.09 28.15 -6.47
CA ASN A 44 -37.92 27.53 -5.15
C ASN A 44 -38.74 26.23 -5.11
N LEU A 45 -38.10 25.12 -4.75
CA LEU A 45 -38.82 23.86 -4.51
C LEU A 45 -39.75 24.02 -3.31
N SER A 46 -41.00 23.54 -3.43
CA SER A 46 -41.92 23.52 -2.29
C SER A 46 -41.39 22.61 -1.18
N SER A 47 -41.76 22.90 0.07
CA SER A 47 -41.40 22.07 1.24
C SER A 47 -41.82 20.61 1.06
N THR A 48 -42.99 20.38 0.46
CA THR A 48 -43.52 19.04 0.14
C THR A 48 -42.71 18.30 -0.92
N CYS A 49 -42.22 19.00 -1.96
CA CYS A 49 -41.37 18.41 -3.00
C CYS A 49 -40.00 18.03 -2.43
N LEU A 50 -39.44 18.90 -1.61
CA LEU A 50 -38.16 18.68 -0.95
C LEU A 50 -38.20 17.48 0.01
N GLU A 51 -39.25 17.32 0.81
CA GLU A 51 -39.43 16.12 1.63
C GLU A 51 -39.51 14.85 0.79
N LYS A 52 -40.20 14.88 -0.35
CA LYS A 52 -40.28 13.74 -1.26
C LYS A 52 -38.91 13.37 -1.84
N ILE A 53 -38.14 14.36 -2.28
CA ILE A 53 -36.79 14.15 -2.80
C ILE A 53 -35.88 13.58 -1.70
N LYS A 54 -35.93 14.10 -0.48
CA LYS A 54 -35.14 13.58 0.65
C LYS A 54 -35.51 12.14 1.02
N ARG A 55 -36.80 11.81 1.01
CA ARG A 55 -37.27 10.42 1.23
C ARG A 55 -36.77 9.48 0.14
N GLN A 56 -36.73 9.94 -1.11
CA GLN A 56 -36.24 9.13 -2.23
C GLN A 56 -34.70 9.05 -2.30
N HIS A 57 -34.03 10.12 -1.88
CA HIS A 57 -32.58 10.30 -2.01
C HIS A 57 -31.99 10.91 -0.71
N PRO A 58 -31.77 10.10 0.34
CA PRO A 58 -31.42 10.60 1.67
C PRO A 58 -30.03 11.28 1.75
N ASN A 59 -29.18 11.08 0.75
CA ASN A 59 -27.83 11.66 0.71
C ASN A 59 -27.74 12.95 -0.14
N ILE A 60 -28.85 13.42 -0.71
CA ILE A 60 -28.85 14.62 -1.55
C ILE A 60 -28.40 15.87 -0.76
N ASP A 61 -28.66 15.90 0.55
CA ASP A 61 -28.24 16.94 1.48
C ASP A 61 -26.74 17.01 1.71
N LYS A 62 -26.03 15.90 1.46
CA LYS A 62 -24.60 15.78 1.71
C LYS A 62 -23.76 16.11 0.48
N LEU A 63 -24.39 16.44 -0.64
CA LEU A 63 -23.68 16.75 -1.88
C LEU A 63 -22.94 18.07 -1.76
N SER A 64 -21.67 18.09 -2.15
CA SER A 64 -20.90 19.34 -2.21
C SER A 64 -21.18 20.09 -3.53
N HIS A 65 -20.94 21.41 -3.54
CA HIS A 65 -21.04 22.19 -4.77
C HIS A 65 -20.10 21.68 -5.87
N ASP A 66 -18.92 21.18 -5.51
CA ASP A 66 -17.96 20.62 -6.47
C ASP A 66 -18.49 19.34 -7.11
N GLN A 67 -19.12 18.45 -6.31
CA GLN A 67 -19.76 17.24 -6.84
C GLN A 67 -20.89 17.59 -7.82
N LEU A 68 -21.73 18.57 -7.48
CA LEU A 68 -22.81 19.02 -8.34
C LEU A 68 -22.29 19.58 -9.67
N LYS A 69 -21.27 20.45 -9.62
CA LYS A 69 -20.63 21.03 -10.79
C LYS A 69 -20.01 19.96 -11.68
N TYR A 70 -19.33 18.98 -11.08
CA TYR A 70 -18.72 17.86 -11.81
C TYR A 70 -19.78 16.98 -12.48
N THR A 71 -20.88 16.67 -11.81
CA THR A 71 -22.01 15.93 -12.39
C THR A 71 -22.57 16.65 -13.61
N ILE A 72 -22.79 17.96 -13.55
CA ILE A 72 -23.25 18.76 -14.70
C ILE A 72 -22.25 18.70 -15.86
N GLN A 73 -20.95 18.79 -15.57
CA GLN A 73 -19.92 18.69 -16.60
C GLN A 73 -19.95 17.35 -17.33
N ILE A 74 -20.17 16.24 -16.61
CA ILE A 74 -20.35 14.93 -17.24
C ILE A 74 -21.60 14.90 -18.10
N LEU A 75 -22.74 15.36 -17.58
CA LEU A 75 -24.01 15.35 -18.31
C LEU A 75 -23.96 16.19 -19.59
N ASN A 76 -23.25 17.32 -19.56
CA ASN A 76 -23.01 18.16 -20.73
C ASN A 76 -22.29 17.40 -21.87
N LYS A 77 -21.44 16.40 -21.58
CA LYS A 77 -20.80 15.55 -22.62
C LYS A 77 -21.82 14.81 -23.50
N PHE A 78 -23.01 14.56 -22.96
CA PHE A 78 -24.11 13.85 -23.62
C PHE A 78 -25.22 14.81 -24.08
N ASN A 79 -24.93 16.12 -24.14
CA ASN A 79 -25.87 17.18 -24.49
C ASN A 79 -27.10 17.27 -23.56
N ILE A 80 -26.95 16.86 -22.30
CA ILE A 80 -28.00 17.03 -21.28
C ILE A 80 -27.77 18.37 -20.61
N THR A 81 -28.76 19.26 -20.71
CA THR A 81 -28.66 20.61 -20.13
C THR A 81 -28.80 20.57 -18.60
N PRO A 82 -28.28 21.58 -17.88
CA PRO A 82 -28.47 21.67 -16.43
C PRO A 82 -29.96 21.68 -16.03
N LEU A 83 -30.82 22.25 -16.87
CA LEU A 83 -32.27 22.28 -16.65
C LEU A 83 -32.88 20.88 -16.75
N GLU A 84 -32.58 20.12 -17.81
CA GLU A 84 -32.99 18.71 -17.95
C GLU A 84 -32.41 17.82 -16.82
N ALA A 85 -31.21 18.13 -16.32
CA ALA A 85 -30.59 17.43 -15.20
C ALA A 85 -31.38 17.62 -13.89
N CYS A 86 -31.80 18.86 -13.60
CA CYS A 86 -32.56 19.20 -12.40
C CYS A 86 -33.94 18.52 -12.32
N GLU A 87 -34.53 18.12 -13.45
CA GLU A 87 -35.80 17.37 -13.48
C GLU A 87 -35.70 16.01 -12.76
N ASN A 88 -34.50 15.43 -12.65
CA ASN A 88 -34.29 14.11 -12.08
C ASN A 88 -33.18 14.14 -11.03
N ALA A 89 -33.52 14.57 -9.80
CA ALA A 89 -32.60 14.69 -8.67
C ALA A 89 -31.72 13.44 -8.42
N HIS A 90 -32.22 12.25 -8.74
CA HIS A 90 -31.47 10.99 -8.60
C HIS A 90 -30.10 11.00 -9.29
N ILE A 91 -29.98 11.67 -10.44
CA ILE A 91 -28.74 11.69 -11.24
C ILE A 91 -27.57 12.28 -10.44
N PHE A 92 -27.84 13.23 -9.55
CA PHE A 92 -26.83 13.86 -8.70
C PHE A 92 -26.40 12.99 -7.52
N CYS A 93 -27.16 11.96 -7.20
CA CYS A 93 -26.82 10.99 -6.16
C CYS A 93 -26.12 9.74 -6.71
N MET A 94 -25.99 9.61 -8.04
CA MET A 94 -25.26 8.52 -8.66
C MET A 94 -23.75 8.73 -8.54
N ASN A 95 -22.99 7.63 -8.53
CA ASN A 95 -21.53 7.71 -8.63
C ASN A 95 -21.14 8.30 -9.99
N SER A 96 -20.32 9.36 -9.99
CA SER A 96 -19.98 10.13 -11.19
C SER A 96 -19.25 9.31 -12.26
N ILE A 97 -18.33 8.41 -11.86
CA ILE A 97 -17.63 7.51 -12.80
C ILE A 97 -18.62 6.54 -13.44
N THR A 98 -19.53 5.99 -12.64
CA THR A 98 -20.55 5.06 -13.14
C THR A 98 -21.50 5.76 -14.11
N MET A 99 -21.89 7.00 -13.80
CA MET A 99 -22.73 7.85 -14.66
C MET A 99 -22.05 8.14 -16.01
N ASP A 100 -20.77 8.53 -16.00
CA ASP A 100 -19.97 8.78 -17.21
C ASP A 100 -19.91 7.51 -18.06
N ASN A 101 -19.54 6.37 -17.46
CA ASN A 101 -19.51 5.07 -18.16
C ASN A 101 -20.84 4.69 -18.79
N TYR A 102 -21.96 4.91 -18.08
CA TYR A 102 -23.28 4.59 -18.62
C TYR A 102 -23.63 5.47 -19.82
N GLY A 103 -23.37 6.77 -19.74
CA GLY A 103 -23.58 7.68 -20.87
C GLY A 103 -22.71 7.31 -22.06
N GLU A 104 -21.43 7.00 -21.82
CA GLU A 104 -20.48 6.57 -22.84
C GLU A 104 -20.92 5.28 -23.55
N ILE A 105 -21.39 4.29 -22.80
CA ILE A 105 -21.88 3.04 -23.38
C ILE A 105 -23.13 3.27 -24.24
N LEU A 106 -24.06 4.13 -23.80
CA LEU A 106 -25.24 4.47 -24.59
C LEU A 106 -24.84 5.20 -25.89
N ARG A 107 -23.80 6.03 -25.83
CA ARG A 107 -23.22 6.70 -27.00
C ARG A 107 -22.54 5.71 -27.96
N GLU A 108 -21.74 4.77 -27.45
CA GLU A 108 -21.14 3.67 -28.24
C GLU A 108 -22.22 2.83 -28.95
N CYS A 109 -23.38 2.66 -28.33
CA CYS A 109 -24.52 1.95 -28.92
C CYS A 109 -25.36 2.80 -29.89
N GLN A 110 -24.92 4.02 -30.22
CA GLN A 110 -25.61 4.98 -31.10
C GLN A 110 -27.06 5.29 -30.71
N PHE A 111 -27.31 5.54 -29.42
CA PHE A 111 -28.58 6.12 -29.00
C PHE A 111 -28.81 7.48 -29.67
N ILE A 112 -30.01 7.69 -30.22
CA ILE A 112 -30.33 8.90 -31.00
C ILE A 112 -30.26 10.17 -30.14
N LYS A 113 -30.87 10.11 -28.94
CA LYS A 113 -30.77 11.14 -27.90
C LYS A 113 -30.57 10.47 -26.54
N ILE A 114 -29.57 10.92 -25.80
CA ILE A 114 -29.33 10.46 -24.42
C ILE A 114 -29.98 11.49 -23.49
N ILE A 115 -30.84 11.01 -22.58
CA ILE A 115 -31.48 11.83 -21.54
C ILE A 115 -31.18 11.23 -20.16
N THR A 116 -31.38 12.01 -19.11
CA THR A 116 -31.16 11.61 -17.70
C THR A 116 -31.82 10.27 -17.36
N LYS A 117 -33.07 10.07 -17.78
CA LYS A 117 -33.83 8.82 -17.56
C LYS A 117 -33.16 7.59 -18.18
N HIS A 118 -32.43 7.74 -19.28
CA HIS A 118 -31.70 6.63 -19.91
C HIS A 118 -30.52 6.18 -19.04
N ILE A 119 -29.77 7.15 -18.50
CA ILE A 119 -28.64 6.87 -17.61
C ILE A 119 -29.13 6.23 -16.29
N ILE A 120 -30.21 6.77 -15.71
CA ILE A 120 -30.83 6.21 -14.50
C ILE A 120 -31.35 4.78 -14.74
N LYS A 121 -31.97 4.53 -15.89
CA LYS A 121 -32.52 3.20 -16.26
C LYS A 121 -31.54 2.35 -17.06
N TYR A 122 -30.24 2.63 -16.98
CA TYR A 122 -29.22 1.99 -17.80
C TYR A 122 -29.31 0.46 -17.79
N HIS A 123 -29.39 -0.16 -16.60
CA HIS A 123 -29.48 -1.62 -16.50
C HIS A 123 -30.72 -2.19 -17.18
N THR A 124 -31.88 -1.53 -17.07
CA THR A 124 -33.08 -1.96 -17.78
C THR A 124 -32.91 -1.88 -19.29
N LEU A 125 -32.30 -0.80 -19.80
CA LEU A 125 -32.08 -0.61 -21.23
C LEU A 125 -31.06 -1.58 -21.80
N VAL A 126 -29.93 -1.77 -21.11
CA VAL A 126 -28.79 -2.53 -21.64
C VAL A 126 -28.88 -4.02 -21.36
N ARG A 127 -29.42 -4.43 -20.20
CA ARG A 127 -29.50 -5.86 -19.80
C ARG A 127 -30.85 -6.50 -20.08
N SER A 128 -31.95 -5.78 -19.86
CA SER A 128 -33.29 -6.39 -19.83
C SER A 128 -34.10 -6.21 -21.10
N ARG A 129 -33.84 -5.17 -21.90
CA ARG A 129 -34.55 -4.92 -23.15
C ARG A 129 -33.83 -5.54 -24.34
N THR A 130 -34.62 -6.01 -25.30
CA THR A 130 -34.14 -6.53 -26.58
C THR A 130 -33.87 -5.39 -27.56
N ILE A 131 -32.96 -5.60 -28.50
CA ILE A 131 -32.60 -4.60 -29.51
C ILE A 131 -33.83 -4.21 -30.34
N ALA A 132 -34.68 -5.17 -30.70
CA ALA A 132 -35.94 -4.91 -31.41
C ALA A 132 -36.85 -3.95 -30.65
N LYS A 133 -36.94 -4.09 -29.32
CA LYS A 133 -37.73 -3.17 -28.49
C LYS A 133 -37.14 -1.77 -28.44
N LEU A 134 -35.81 -1.65 -28.37
CA LEU A 134 -35.13 -0.35 -28.40
C LEU A 134 -35.30 0.37 -29.75
N LYS A 135 -35.26 -0.38 -30.86
CA LYS A 135 -35.57 0.13 -32.22
C LYS A 135 -37.02 0.60 -32.32
N LYS A 136 -37.97 -0.22 -31.84
CA LYS A 136 -39.40 0.12 -31.82
C LYS A 136 -39.70 1.36 -30.97
N ASP A 137 -39.00 1.52 -29.86
CA ASP A 137 -39.14 2.69 -28.98
C ASP A 137 -38.42 3.94 -29.54
N GLY A 138 -37.78 3.86 -30.72
CA GLY A 138 -37.07 4.97 -31.35
C GLY A 138 -35.82 5.41 -30.61
N LEU A 139 -35.23 4.54 -29.77
CA LEU A 139 -34.04 4.87 -28.98
C LEU A 139 -32.75 4.69 -29.80
N ILE A 140 -32.76 3.74 -30.73
CA ILE A 140 -31.70 3.45 -31.71
C ILE A 140 -32.33 3.33 -33.10
N LYS A 141 -31.55 3.55 -34.16
CA LYS A 141 -32.04 3.51 -35.55
C LYS A 141 -32.51 2.10 -35.94
N ALA A 142 -33.56 2.01 -36.75
CA ALA A 142 -34.18 0.72 -37.13
C ALA A 142 -33.23 -0.17 -37.94
N ASP A 143 -32.43 0.44 -38.81
CA ASP A 143 -31.44 -0.19 -39.69
C ASP A 143 -30.07 -0.44 -39.02
N LEU A 144 -29.90 -0.02 -37.76
CA LEU A 144 -28.64 -0.15 -37.05
C LEU A 144 -28.25 -1.63 -36.85
N ASN A 145 -27.06 -2.01 -37.32
CA ASN A 145 -26.41 -3.24 -36.90
C ASN A 145 -25.53 -2.95 -35.66
N LEU A 146 -26.06 -3.26 -34.47
CA LEU A 146 -25.38 -2.97 -33.21
C LEU A 146 -24.04 -3.70 -33.08
N GLU A 147 -23.94 -4.94 -33.56
CA GLU A 147 -22.70 -5.71 -33.47
C GLU A 147 -21.57 -5.03 -34.24
N LYS A 148 -21.84 -4.62 -35.49
CA LYS A 148 -20.87 -3.89 -36.32
C LYS A 148 -20.43 -2.58 -35.67
N VAL A 149 -21.37 -1.80 -35.16
CA VAL A 149 -21.10 -0.52 -34.48
C VAL A 149 -20.17 -0.70 -33.27
N LEU A 150 -20.39 -1.77 -32.50
CA LEU A 150 -19.55 -2.07 -31.34
C LEU A 150 -18.17 -2.59 -31.75
N GLN A 151 -18.05 -3.36 -32.84
CA GLN A 151 -16.75 -3.75 -33.40
C GLN A 151 -15.94 -2.54 -33.86
N ASP A 152 -16.60 -1.51 -34.41
CA ASP A 152 -15.96 -0.27 -34.87
C ASP A 152 -15.43 0.60 -33.72
N CYS A 153 -15.82 0.34 -32.47
CA CYS A 153 -15.20 0.97 -31.30
C CYS A 153 -13.72 0.55 -31.12
N PHE A 154 -13.32 -0.59 -31.68
CA PHE A 154 -11.95 -1.12 -31.65
C PHE A 154 -11.25 -0.90 -33.00
N HIS A 155 -10.80 0.34 -33.25
CA HIS A 155 -10.16 0.73 -34.51
C HIS A 155 -8.83 0.01 -34.81
N ASP A 156 -8.17 -0.53 -33.79
CA ASP A 156 -6.94 -1.30 -33.92
C ASP A 156 -7.19 -2.78 -34.27
N TRP A 157 -8.45 -3.24 -34.22
CA TRP A 157 -8.83 -4.61 -34.54
C TRP A 157 -8.99 -4.79 -36.06
N PRO A 158 -8.15 -5.63 -36.72
CA PRO A 158 -8.19 -5.80 -38.17
C PRO A 158 -9.50 -6.42 -38.66
N GLU A 159 -10.00 -5.93 -39.80
CA GLU A 159 -11.22 -6.44 -40.44
C GLU A 159 -11.16 -7.94 -40.72
N SER A 160 -9.98 -8.50 -41.03
CA SER A 160 -9.77 -9.93 -41.26
C SER A 160 -10.14 -10.81 -40.05
N ASN A 161 -10.10 -10.23 -38.85
CA ASN A 161 -10.35 -10.92 -37.58
C ASN A 161 -11.73 -10.58 -37.01
N LYS A 162 -12.44 -9.61 -37.59
CA LYS A 162 -13.82 -9.29 -37.25
C LYS A 162 -14.74 -10.30 -37.93
N ARG A 163 -15.58 -10.97 -37.14
CA ARG A 163 -16.63 -11.86 -37.63
C ARG A 163 -17.94 -11.45 -36.99
N LEU A 164 -19.00 -11.31 -37.80
CA LEU A 164 -20.33 -11.05 -37.30
C LEU A 164 -21.00 -12.37 -36.92
N HIS A 165 -21.56 -12.42 -35.71
CA HIS A 165 -22.34 -13.55 -35.22
C HIS A 165 -23.81 -13.47 -35.64
N HIS A 166 -24.25 -12.33 -36.20
CA HIS A 166 -25.61 -12.13 -36.72
C HIS A 166 -26.70 -12.38 -35.67
N PHE A 167 -26.58 -11.68 -34.54
CA PHE A 167 -27.56 -11.75 -33.45
C PHE A 167 -28.98 -11.40 -33.90
N THR A 168 -29.96 -12.13 -33.37
CA THR A 168 -31.38 -11.83 -33.60
C THR A 168 -31.84 -10.72 -32.67
N ASP A 169 -32.29 -9.60 -33.23
CA ASP A 169 -32.72 -8.41 -32.47
C ASP A 169 -33.90 -8.69 -31.50
N SER A 170 -34.73 -9.69 -31.79
CA SER A 170 -35.92 -10.04 -31.00
C SER A 170 -35.59 -10.73 -29.68
N THR A 171 -34.46 -11.41 -29.58
CA THR A 171 -34.05 -12.21 -28.40
C THR A 171 -32.82 -11.67 -27.70
N THR A 172 -32.07 -10.77 -28.34
CA THR A 172 -30.76 -10.33 -27.85
C THR A 172 -30.83 -8.94 -27.22
N SER A 173 -30.14 -8.76 -26.09
CA SER A 173 -29.93 -7.50 -25.41
C SER A 173 -28.61 -6.84 -25.81
N ILE A 174 -28.46 -5.53 -25.56
CA ILE A 174 -27.19 -4.81 -25.80
C ILE A 174 -26.05 -5.47 -25.04
N LEU A 175 -26.25 -5.86 -23.78
CA LEU A 175 -25.21 -6.46 -22.96
C LEU A 175 -24.66 -7.75 -23.59
N GLN A 176 -25.53 -8.61 -24.13
CA GLN A 176 -25.09 -9.86 -24.76
C GLN A 176 -24.20 -9.61 -25.97
N VAL A 177 -24.61 -8.69 -26.87
CA VAL A 177 -23.79 -8.32 -28.03
C VAL A 177 -22.47 -7.72 -27.59
N ARG A 178 -22.49 -6.78 -26.63
CA ARG A 178 -21.27 -6.15 -26.09
C ARG A 178 -20.28 -7.17 -25.52
N MET A 179 -20.76 -8.11 -24.71
CA MET A 179 -19.90 -9.12 -24.10
C MET A 179 -19.28 -10.04 -25.15
N CYS A 180 -20.03 -10.44 -26.18
CA CYS A 180 -19.50 -11.26 -27.27
C CYS A 180 -18.43 -10.50 -28.09
N VAL A 181 -18.71 -9.26 -28.48
CA VAL A 181 -17.75 -8.41 -29.21
C VAL A 181 -16.47 -8.23 -28.39
N LEU A 182 -16.61 -7.94 -27.08
CA LEU A 182 -15.47 -7.75 -26.19
C LEU A 182 -14.66 -9.03 -26.00
N GLU A 183 -15.32 -10.19 -25.87
CA GLU A 183 -14.64 -11.49 -25.79
C GLU A 183 -13.81 -11.76 -27.06
N ASN A 184 -14.40 -11.56 -28.24
CA ASN A 184 -13.70 -11.78 -29.51
C ASN A 184 -12.51 -10.82 -29.68
N TYR A 185 -12.69 -9.55 -29.32
CA TYR A 185 -11.62 -8.57 -29.35
C TYR A 185 -10.46 -8.96 -28.41
N LEU A 186 -10.76 -9.35 -27.17
CA LEU A 186 -9.75 -9.77 -26.20
C LEU A 186 -9.08 -11.10 -26.56
N LYS A 187 -9.81 -12.02 -27.19
CA LYS A 187 -9.27 -13.26 -27.74
C LYS A 187 -8.26 -12.96 -28.85
N TRP A 188 -8.55 -12.01 -29.73
CA TRP A 188 -7.61 -11.57 -30.75
C TRP A 188 -6.41 -10.83 -30.13
N ARG A 189 -6.66 -9.85 -29.26
CA ARG A 189 -5.65 -8.92 -28.76
C ARG A 189 -4.67 -9.55 -27.76
N LEU A 190 -5.16 -10.44 -26.91
CA LEU A 190 -4.41 -10.98 -25.77
C LEU A 190 -4.40 -12.52 -25.71
N SER A 191 -4.99 -13.20 -26.70
CA SER A 191 -5.14 -14.67 -26.68
C SER A 191 -5.84 -15.18 -25.43
N ILE A 192 -6.87 -14.45 -24.98
CA ILE A 192 -7.70 -14.83 -23.82
C ILE A 192 -8.64 -15.96 -24.22
N GLU A 193 -8.69 -17.01 -23.39
CA GLU A 193 -9.65 -18.09 -23.53
C GLU A 193 -11.01 -17.75 -22.91
N THR A 194 -12.08 -18.40 -23.37
CA THR A 194 -13.45 -18.15 -22.88
C THR A 194 -13.56 -18.31 -21.36
N ASP A 195 -12.90 -19.32 -20.77
CA ASP A 195 -12.91 -19.53 -19.32
C ASP A 195 -12.23 -18.39 -18.54
N GLU A 196 -11.16 -17.82 -19.10
CA GLU A 196 -10.46 -16.66 -18.51
C GLU A 196 -11.34 -15.41 -18.60
N PHE A 197 -11.98 -15.20 -19.74
CA PHE A 197 -12.94 -14.12 -19.94
C PHE A 197 -14.09 -14.18 -18.93
N GLN A 198 -14.66 -15.37 -18.70
CA GLN A 198 -15.71 -15.55 -17.69
C GLN A 198 -15.20 -15.27 -16.27
N LYS A 199 -13.95 -15.62 -15.95
CA LYS A 199 -13.32 -15.25 -14.66
C LYS A 199 -13.21 -13.73 -14.51
N TYR A 200 -12.83 -13.00 -15.56
CA TYR A 200 -12.79 -11.53 -15.50
C TYR A 200 -14.17 -10.93 -15.26
N CYS A 201 -15.17 -11.43 -15.97
CA CYS A 201 -16.55 -11.02 -15.83
C CYS A 201 -17.13 -11.25 -14.42
N LYS A 202 -16.63 -12.27 -13.71
CA LYS A 202 -17.04 -12.60 -12.33
C LYS A 202 -16.26 -11.80 -11.28
N ASN A 203 -14.95 -11.67 -11.46
CA ASN A 203 -14.06 -11.07 -10.45
C ASN A 203 -13.99 -9.54 -10.53
N TYR A 204 -14.27 -8.97 -11.71
CA TYR A 204 -14.19 -7.53 -11.97
C TYR A 204 -15.55 -7.02 -12.45
N MET A 205 -16.50 -6.82 -11.52
CA MET A 205 -17.88 -6.46 -11.83
C MET A 205 -18.02 -5.22 -12.72
N SER A 206 -17.11 -4.25 -12.62
CA SER A 206 -17.06 -3.05 -13.46
C SER A 206 -16.75 -3.34 -14.92
N PHE A 207 -16.10 -4.47 -15.23
CA PHE A 207 -15.66 -4.83 -16.58
C PHE A 207 -16.81 -4.89 -17.59
N LYS A 208 -17.98 -5.43 -17.19
CA LYS A 208 -19.18 -5.54 -18.05
C LYS A 208 -19.80 -4.19 -18.42
N HIS A 209 -19.53 -3.18 -17.60
CA HIS A 209 -20.12 -1.85 -17.70
C HIS A 209 -19.04 -0.78 -17.84
N LYS A 210 -17.94 -1.15 -18.51
CA LYS A 210 -16.89 -0.23 -18.94
C LYS A 210 -17.06 0.08 -20.43
N PRO A 211 -16.84 1.34 -20.86
CA PRO A 211 -16.79 1.68 -22.28
C PRO A 211 -15.76 0.84 -23.02
N MET A 212 -16.05 0.45 -24.25
CA MET A 212 -15.12 -0.31 -25.10
C MET A 212 -13.91 0.54 -25.48
N SER A 213 -14.15 1.83 -25.71
CA SER A 213 -13.12 2.85 -25.92
C SER A 213 -12.10 2.90 -24.76
N ASP A 214 -12.58 2.91 -23.52
CA ASP A 214 -11.72 2.89 -22.33
C ASP A 214 -10.91 1.60 -22.22
N ILE A 215 -11.51 0.44 -22.52
CA ILE A 215 -10.81 -0.85 -22.47
C ILE A 215 -9.66 -0.85 -23.49
N ARG A 216 -9.94 -0.40 -24.71
CA ARG A 216 -8.93 -0.28 -25.77
C ARG A 216 -7.80 0.65 -25.34
N GLU A 217 -8.13 1.82 -24.82
CA GLU A 217 -7.14 2.80 -24.37
C GLU A 217 -6.32 2.30 -23.18
N ALA A 218 -6.94 1.61 -22.22
CA ALA A 218 -6.25 0.97 -21.11
C ALA A 218 -5.24 -0.08 -21.59
N LEU A 219 -5.60 -0.88 -22.60
CA LEU A 219 -4.69 -1.85 -23.21
C LEU A 219 -3.56 -1.20 -24.00
N ASP A 220 -3.86 -0.12 -24.73
CA ASP A 220 -2.85 0.66 -25.44
C ASP A 220 -1.81 1.25 -24.48
N ILE A 221 -2.25 1.89 -23.39
CA ILE A 221 -1.35 2.39 -22.35
C ILE A 221 -0.54 1.24 -21.72
N ALA A 222 -1.20 0.12 -21.40
CA ALA A 222 -0.54 -1.02 -20.79
C ALA A 222 0.57 -1.61 -21.68
N GLN A 223 0.31 -1.78 -22.98
CA GLN A 223 1.24 -2.43 -23.91
C GLN A 223 2.29 -1.45 -24.48
N ASN A 224 1.89 -0.24 -24.84
CA ASN A 224 2.75 0.67 -25.60
C ASN A 224 3.47 1.69 -24.72
N VAL A 225 2.87 2.10 -23.60
CA VAL A 225 3.45 3.08 -22.68
C VAL A 225 4.17 2.37 -21.52
N ILE A 226 3.43 1.55 -20.76
CA ILE A 226 3.98 0.83 -19.61
C ILE A 226 4.83 -0.38 -20.05
N LYS A 227 4.60 -0.90 -21.27
CA LYS A 227 5.32 -2.06 -21.83
C LYS A 227 5.11 -3.33 -21.02
N PHE A 228 3.87 -3.60 -20.63
CA PHE A 228 3.50 -4.91 -20.10
C PHE A 228 3.49 -5.98 -21.18
N ASP A 229 4.04 -7.14 -20.85
CA ASP A 229 3.83 -8.34 -21.64
C ASP A 229 2.37 -8.78 -21.60
N THR A 230 1.89 -9.36 -22.70
CA THR A 230 0.53 -9.90 -22.81
C THR A 230 0.18 -10.86 -21.67
N GLU A 231 1.14 -11.70 -21.25
CA GLU A 231 0.98 -12.61 -20.11
C GLU A 231 0.72 -11.90 -18.79
N VAL A 232 1.39 -10.75 -18.55
CA VAL A 232 1.20 -9.97 -17.33
C VAL A 232 -0.18 -9.33 -17.32
N ILE A 233 -0.64 -8.80 -18.46
CA ILE A 233 -2.00 -8.25 -18.62
C ILE A 233 -3.04 -9.34 -18.37
N ARG A 234 -2.86 -10.53 -18.97
CA ARG A 234 -3.78 -11.68 -18.82
C ARG A 234 -3.87 -12.16 -17.37
N ARG A 235 -2.75 -12.29 -16.66
CA ARG A 235 -2.74 -12.67 -15.24
C ARG A 235 -3.39 -11.62 -14.35
N ASN A 236 -3.32 -10.35 -14.74
CA ASN A 236 -3.84 -9.22 -13.99
C ASN A 236 -5.02 -8.56 -14.70
N GLY A 237 -6.14 -9.28 -14.83
CA GLY A 237 -7.33 -8.80 -15.57
C GLY A 237 -7.89 -7.44 -15.13
N PHE A 238 -7.55 -6.95 -13.93
CA PHE A 238 -7.92 -5.58 -13.53
C PHE A 238 -7.25 -4.50 -14.40
N ILE A 239 -6.10 -4.77 -15.03
CA ILE A 239 -5.41 -3.87 -15.96
C ILE A 239 -6.30 -3.55 -17.15
N ILE A 240 -6.99 -4.57 -17.69
CA ILE A 240 -7.94 -4.42 -18.80
C ILE A 240 -9.09 -3.48 -18.41
N SER A 241 -9.51 -3.53 -17.14
CA SER A 241 -10.58 -2.68 -16.60
C SER A 241 -10.09 -1.35 -15.99
N SER A 242 -8.79 -1.05 -16.05
CA SER A 242 -8.22 0.16 -15.44
C SER A 242 -8.74 1.43 -16.11
N ASP A 243 -8.86 2.52 -15.35
CA ASP A 243 -9.25 3.81 -15.91
C ASP A 243 -8.06 4.42 -16.67
N PRO A 244 -8.17 4.61 -18.00
CA PRO A 244 -7.08 5.16 -18.80
C PRO A 244 -6.73 6.59 -18.37
N VAL A 245 -7.72 7.39 -17.94
CA VAL A 245 -7.50 8.77 -17.51
C VAL A 245 -6.68 8.79 -16.23
N ASN A 246 -7.10 8.04 -15.21
CA ASN A 246 -6.33 7.93 -13.98
C ASN A 246 -4.92 7.35 -14.22
N THR A 247 -4.80 6.36 -15.10
CA THR A 247 -3.49 5.77 -15.43
C THR A 247 -2.55 6.80 -16.05
N LYS A 248 -3.03 7.61 -17.00
CA LYS A 248 -2.26 8.73 -17.57
C LYS A 248 -1.87 9.75 -16.51
N LEU A 249 -2.80 10.12 -15.62
CA LEU A 249 -2.51 11.05 -14.54
C LEU A 249 -1.42 10.53 -13.59
N ILE A 250 -1.41 9.22 -13.29
CA ILE A 250 -0.32 8.60 -12.52
C ILE A 250 1.00 8.75 -13.27
N LEU A 251 1.04 8.40 -14.55
CA LEU A 251 2.26 8.44 -15.36
C LEU A 251 2.79 9.88 -15.58
N GLU A 252 1.91 10.88 -15.63
CA GLU A 252 2.25 12.28 -15.84
C GLU A 252 2.65 13.01 -14.54
N ASN A 253 2.00 12.70 -13.42
CA ASN A 253 2.14 13.46 -12.17
C ASN A 253 2.96 12.75 -11.08
N VAL A 254 3.20 11.44 -11.22
CA VAL A 254 4.02 10.67 -10.28
C VAL A 254 5.29 10.24 -10.99
N GLU A 255 6.40 10.93 -10.71
CA GLU A 255 7.69 10.64 -11.34
C GLU A 255 8.28 9.30 -10.87
N SER A 256 8.30 9.08 -9.56
CA SER A 256 8.94 7.91 -8.94
C SER A 256 8.25 7.44 -7.66
N LEU A 257 8.32 6.13 -7.40
CA LEU A 257 7.87 5.48 -6.17
C LEU A 257 8.99 4.57 -5.64
N ALA A 258 9.29 4.64 -4.34
CA ALA A 258 10.42 3.93 -3.72
C ALA A 258 11.77 4.10 -4.44
N GLY A 259 11.97 5.21 -5.16
CA GLY A 259 13.16 5.45 -5.97
C GLY A 259 13.27 4.58 -7.23
N PHE A 260 12.17 3.99 -7.70
CA PHE A 260 11.99 3.50 -9.06
C PHE A 260 11.22 4.53 -9.87
N GLU A 261 11.49 4.64 -11.17
CA GLU A 261 10.59 5.34 -12.09
C GLU A 261 9.19 4.70 -12.02
N ILE A 262 8.14 5.52 -12.16
CA ILE A 262 6.76 5.07 -11.98
C ILE A 262 6.40 3.89 -12.88
N GLN A 263 6.91 3.85 -14.11
CA GLN A 263 6.65 2.76 -15.06
C GLN A 263 7.22 1.44 -14.54
N ASP A 264 8.45 1.46 -14.01
CA ASP A 264 9.10 0.26 -13.49
C ASP A 264 8.48 -0.19 -12.17
N ALA A 265 8.08 0.75 -11.30
CA ALA A 265 7.32 0.44 -10.10
C ALA A 265 6.00 -0.28 -10.45
N ILE A 266 5.27 0.21 -11.45
CA ILE A 266 4.02 -0.39 -11.94
C ILE A 266 4.28 -1.77 -12.59
N LYS A 267 5.39 -1.95 -13.30
CA LYS A 267 5.75 -3.28 -13.85
C LYS A 267 5.96 -4.31 -12.75
N ILE A 268 6.64 -3.93 -11.67
CA ILE A 268 6.92 -4.81 -10.53
C ILE A 268 5.63 -5.09 -9.74
N GLU A 269 4.81 -4.06 -9.50
CA GLU A 269 3.54 -4.18 -8.75
C GLU A 269 2.40 -3.51 -9.54
N PRO A 270 1.75 -4.23 -10.48
CA PRO A 270 0.69 -3.67 -11.32
C PRO A 270 -0.51 -3.18 -10.52
N ALA A 271 -0.72 -3.69 -9.30
CA ALA A 271 -1.83 -3.29 -8.45
C ALA A 271 -1.77 -1.82 -8.00
N ILE A 272 -0.65 -1.11 -8.21
CA ILE A 272 -0.55 0.34 -8.03
C ILE A 272 -1.62 1.09 -8.84
N LEU A 273 -1.96 0.60 -10.04
CA LEU A 273 -2.96 1.20 -10.93
C LEU A 273 -4.40 1.21 -10.35
N LYS A 274 -4.64 0.50 -9.24
CA LYS A 274 -5.95 0.52 -8.55
C LYS A 274 -6.16 1.80 -7.74
N ASN A 275 -5.09 2.50 -7.40
CA ASN A 275 -5.15 3.76 -6.67
C ASN A 275 -5.18 4.95 -7.63
N ASN A 276 -5.64 6.10 -7.12
CA ASN A 276 -5.56 7.34 -7.87
C ASN A 276 -4.22 8.06 -7.63
N TYR A 277 -3.83 8.96 -8.54
CA TYR A 277 -2.54 9.64 -8.43
C TYR A 277 -2.40 10.46 -7.13
N ASN A 278 -3.48 11.10 -6.66
CA ASN A 278 -3.47 11.85 -5.40
C ASN A 278 -3.13 10.96 -4.20
N ALA A 279 -3.71 9.76 -4.14
CA ALA A 279 -3.46 8.79 -3.08
C ALA A 279 -2.00 8.30 -3.11
N LEU A 280 -1.38 8.19 -4.29
CA LEU A 280 0.05 7.83 -4.39
C LEU A 280 0.96 8.96 -3.90
N LEU A 281 0.65 10.21 -4.25
CA LEU A 281 1.37 11.38 -3.75
C LEU A 281 1.25 11.52 -2.23
N GLU A 282 0.05 11.31 -1.70
CA GLU A 282 -0.19 11.31 -0.26
C GLU A 282 0.55 10.16 0.43
N MET A 283 0.54 8.95 -0.14
CA MET A 283 1.29 7.82 0.39
C MET A 283 2.79 8.13 0.47
N LYS A 284 3.36 8.80 -0.54
CA LYS A 284 4.76 9.24 -0.52
C LYS A 284 5.02 10.19 0.65
N SER A 285 4.16 11.20 0.84
CA SER A 285 4.24 12.13 1.97
C SER A 285 4.13 11.42 3.32
N ILE A 286 3.24 10.43 3.48
CA ILE A 286 3.11 9.63 4.70
C ILE A 286 4.39 8.86 5.00
N LEU A 287 4.97 8.18 4.00
CA LEU A 287 6.18 7.39 4.22
C LEU A 287 7.39 8.27 4.56
N GLU A 288 7.45 9.48 4.00
CA GLU A 288 8.45 10.50 4.36
C GLU A 288 8.25 11.05 5.78
N GLU A 289 7.01 11.36 6.17
CA GLU A 289 6.65 11.82 7.52
C GLU A 289 7.10 10.83 8.60
N TYR A 290 6.91 9.53 8.36
CA TYR A 290 7.34 8.45 9.26
C TYR A 290 8.79 8.01 9.05
N ARG A 291 9.57 8.74 8.24
CA ARG A 291 11.00 8.49 7.95
C ARG A 291 11.29 7.07 7.48
N ILE A 292 10.39 6.48 6.70
CA ILE A 292 10.57 5.13 6.16
C ILE A 292 11.60 5.18 5.02
N PRO A 293 12.73 4.45 5.12
CA PRO A 293 13.78 4.52 4.11
C PRO A 293 13.34 3.91 2.78
N LEU A 294 13.84 4.46 1.66
CA LEU A 294 13.51 3.99 0.31
C LEU A 294 13.75 2.49 0.13
N GLU A 295 14.82 1.94 0.71
CA GLU A 295 15.10 0.50 0.65
C GLU A 295 13.97 -0.36 1.25
N ALA A 296 13.34 0.10 2.33
CA ALA A 296 12.18 -0.60 2.90
C ALA A 296 10.96 -0.50 1.99
N GLN A 297 10.77 0.66 1.35
CA GLN A 297 9.71 0.89 0.35
C GLN A 297 9.90 -0.03 -0.88
N ARG A 298 11.14 -0.16 -1.39
CA ARG A 298 11.47 -1.03 -2.53
C ARG A 298 11.13 -2.49 -2.28
N ARG A 299 11.39 -2.97 -1.05
CA ARG A 299 11.05 -4.34 -0.65
C ARG A 299 9.56 -4.58 -0.43
N CYS A 300 8.75 -3.53 -0.42
CA CYS A 300 7.32 -3.62 -0.13
C CYS A 300 6.49 -2.60 -0.93
N LEU A 301 6.60 -2.61 -2.26
CA LEU A 301 5.81 -1.73 -3.13
C LEU A 301 4.29 -1.85 -2.92
N LYS A 302 3.83 -3.01 -2.43
CA LYS A 302 2.44 -3.25 -2.05
C LYS A 302 1.86 -2.23 -1.06
N ILE A 303 2.70 -1.50 -0.33
CA ILE A 303 2.25 -0.38 0.51
C ILE A 303 1.51 0.69 -0.30
N TYR A 304 1.95 0.95 -1.54
CA TYR A 304 1.34 1.92 -2.45
C TYR A 304 0.00 1.45 -3.04
N CYS A 305 -0.39 0.20 -2.82
CA CYS A 305 -1.69 -0.33 -3.22
C CYS A 305 -2.75 -0.20 -2.11
N MET A 306 -2.37 0.33 -0.94
CA MET A 306 -3.27 0.54 0.20
C MET A 306 -3.86 1.94 0.19
N CYS A 307 -4.92 2.15 0.99
CA CYS A 307 -5.47 3.48 1.24
C CYS A 307 -4.54 4.29 2.16
N PRO A 308 -4.24 5.57 1.85
CA PRO A 308 -3.40 6.46 2.67
C PRO A 308 -3.80 6.51 4.15
N GLU A 309 -5.06 6.80 4.47
CA GLU A 309 -5.59 6.78 5.84
C GLU A 309 -5.26 5.47 6.58
N THR A 310 -5.50 4.33 5.93
CA THR A 310 -5.23 3.02 6.54
C THR A 310 -3.74 2.85 6.84
N VAL A 311 -2.85 3.31 5.96
CA VAL A 311 -1.40 3.22 6.21
C VAL A 311 -1.00 4.14 7.36
N ARG A 312 -1.50 5.38 7.39
CA ARG A 312 -1.26 6.36 8.46
C ARG A 312 -1.70 5.82 9.83
N GLU A 313 -2.94 5.33 9.93
CA GLU A 313 -3.46 4.71 11.15
C GLU A 313 -2.61 3.53 11.61
N ARG A 314 -2.26 2.63 10.68
CA ARG A 314 -1.46 1.46 11.01
C ARG A 314 -0.05 1.82 11.46
N LEU A 315 0.61 2.78 10.82
CA LEU A 315 1.93 3.25 11.24
C LEU A 315 1.88 3.87 12.64
N LYS A 316 0.87 4.72 12.90
CA LYS A 316 0.65 5.33 14.22
C LYS A 316 0.45 4.29 15.32
N GLU A 317 -0.42 3.31 15.09
CA GLU A 317 -0.64 2.23 16.05
C GLU A 317 0.63 1.38 16.25
N LEU A 318 1.31 1.02 15.16
CA LEU A 318 2.53 0.22 15.24
C LEU A 318 3.66 0.92 15.99
N ALA A 319 3.80 2.25 15.86
CA ALA A 319 4.83 3.01 16.56
C ALA A 319 4.76 2.88 18.11
N SER A 320 3.58 2.57 18.65
CA SER A 320 3.37 2.33 20.09
C SER A 320 3.83 0.95 20.57
N LEU A 321 4.08 -0.01 19.67
CA LEU A 321 4.49 -1.37 20.03
C LEU A 321 6.01 -1.45 20.22
N LYS A 322 6.46 -1.99 21.36
CA LYS A 322 7.89 -2.22 21.65
C LYS A 322 8.55 -3.05 20.54
N GLU A 323 7.83 -4.06 20.05
CA GLU A 323 8.27 -4.94 18.97
C GLU A 323 8.55 -4.19 17.66
N TYR A 324 7.72 -3.20 17.34
CA TYR A 324 7.90 -2.38 16.15
C TYR A 324 9.09 -1.45 16.29
N GLN A 325 9.30 -0.86 17.48
CA GLN A 325 10.45 0.01 17.73
C GLN A 325 11.77 -0.73 17.49
N VAL A 326 11.88 -1.97 17.98
CA VAL A 326 13.05 -2.83 17.78
C VAL A 326 13.22 -3.25 16.30
N LEU A 327 12.11 -3.52 15.60
CA LEU A 327 12.13 -3.97 14.20
C LEU A 327 12.07 -2.83 13.18
N SER A 328 11.98 -1.58 13.62
CA SER A 328 11.76 -0.41 12.76
C SER A 328 12.86 -0.22 11.71
N THR A 329 14.09 -0.64 12.06
CA THR A 329 15.25 -0.60 11.18
C THR A 329 15.33 -1.75 10.18
N ASN A 330 14.39 -2.72 10.25
CA ASN A 330 14.38 -3.85 9.33
C ASN A 330 13.92 -3.42 7.94
N PRO A 331 14.62 -3.79 6.85
CA PRO A 331 14.18 -3.48 5.49
C PRO A 331 12.80 -4.06 5.12
N ARG A 332 12.27 -5.01 5.91
CA ARG A 332 10.92 -5.58 5.73
C ARG A 332 9.87 -4.97 6.68
N VAL A 333 10.18 -3.88 7.39
CA VAL A 333 9.28 -3.23 8.37
C VAL A 333 7.89 -2.93 7.77
N LEU A 334 7.81 -2.48 6.51
CA LEU A 334 6.54 -2.19 5.85
C LEU A 334 5.65 -3.43 5.65
N SER A 335 6.22 -4.64 5.64
CA SER A 335 5.42 -5.88 5.61
C SER A 335 4.56 -6.02 6.87
N MET A 336 4.98 -5.45 8.01
CA MET A 336 4.18 -5.41 9.23
C MET A 336 2.95 -4.50 9.08
N VAL A 337 3.09 -3.40 8.34
CA VAL A 337 1.97 -2.49 8.01
C VAL A 337 0.97 -3.20 7.12
N VAL A 338 1.44 -3.82 6.03
CA VAL A 338 0.57 -4.56 5.09
C VAL A 338 -0.14 -5.72 5.80
N HIS A 339 0.56 -6.47 6.64
CA HIS A 339 0.05 -7.67 7.31
C HIS A 339 -0.31 -7.49 8.80
N LYS A 340 -0.63 -6.26 9.24
CA LYS A 340 -0.88 -5.92 10.65
C LYS A 340 -1.76 -6.91 11.40
N LYS A 341 -2.96 -7.24 10.88
CA LYS A 341 -3.89 -8.18 11.54
C LYS A 341 -3.27 -9.56 11.78
N LYS A 342 -2.52 -10.07 10.79
CA LYS A 342 -1.84 -11.36 10.87
C LYS A 342 -0.72 -11.32 11.90
N MET A 343 0.07 -10.24 11.89
CA MET A 343 1.16 -10.02 12.82
C MET A 343 0.66 -9.94 14.26
N LEU A 344 -0.36 -9.13 14.55
CA LEU A 344 -0.92 -8.98 15.90
C LEU A 344 -1.46 -10.32 16.44
N SER A 345 -2.23 -11.05 15.62
CA SER A 345 -2.73 -12.38 16.01
C SER A 345 -1.61 -13.36 16.33
N ARG A 346 -0.49 -13.29 15.60
CA ARG A 346 0.67 -14.15 15.84
C ARG A 346 1.45 -13.71 17.08
N LEU A 347 1.60 -12.42 17.30
CA LEU A 347 2.24 -11.88 18.49
C LEU A 347 1.51 -12.35 19.76
N SER A 348 0.17 -12.28 19.79
CA SER A 348 -0.62 -12.80 20.93
C SER A 348 -0.40 -14.30 21.16
N LYS A 349 -0.26 -15.10 20.10
CA LYS A 349 0.02 -16.55 20.21
C LYS A 349 1.43 -16.83 20.74
N ILE A 350 2.42 -16.04 20.31
CA ILE A 350 3.81 -16.14 20.78
C ILE A 350 3.87 -15.82 22.27
N GLN A 351 3.20 -14.74 22.69
CA GLN A 351 3.10 -14.33 24.09
C GLN A 351 2.40 -15.40 24.94
N ALA A 352 1.30 -15.97 24.47
CA ALA A 352 0.60 -17.07 25.15
C ALA A 352 1.48 -18.32 25.31
N ALA A 353 2.34 -18.60 24.32
CA ALA A 353 3.31 -19.69 24.38
C ALA A 353 4.59 -19.36 25.17
N LYS A 354 4.68 -18.15 25.76
CA LYS A 354 5.85 -17.63 26.50
C LYS A 354 7.16 -17.72 25.71
N LYS A 355 7.10 -17.63 24.37
CA LYS A 355 8.29 -17.62 23.52
C LYS A 355 8.84 -16.20 23.41
N GLN A 356 10.06 -15.99 23.88
CA GLN A 356 10.71 -14.68 23.88
C GLN A 356 11.46 -14.39 22.57
N CYS A 357 11.99 -15.43 21.91
CA CYS A 357 12.80 -15.27 20.70
C CYS A 357 11.97 -15.51 19.46
N TYR A 358 11.65 -14.43 18.74
CA TYR A 358 11.05 -14.48 17.42
C TYR A 358 11.69 -13.43 16.51
N SER A 359 11.38 -13.57 15.23
CA SER A 359 11.88 -12.70 14.17
C SER A 359 10.70 -12.15 13.39
N LEU A 360 10.89 -11.05 12.66
CA LEU A 360 9.88 -10.45 11.80
C LEU A 360 9.31 -11.48 10.82
N ASN A 361 10.15 -12.41 10.34
CA ASN A 361 9.72 -13.50 9.47
C ASN A 361 8.63 -14.38 10.11
N HIS A 362 8.68 -14.66 11.42
CA HIS A 362 7.64 -15.43 12.11
C HIS A 362 6.30 -14.69 12.11
N LEU A 363 6.36 -13.36 12.23
CA LEU A 363 5.17 -12.52 12.26
C LEU A 363 4.48 -12.42 10.89
N ILE A 364 5.23 -12.44 9.78
CA ILE A 364 4.67 -12.19 8.44
C ILE A 364 4.58 -13.42 7.52
N SER A 365 5.34 -14.49 7.78
CA SER A 365 5.48 -15.67 6.90
C SER A 365 4.19 -16.47 6.66
N SER A 366 4.27 -17.56 5.90
CA SER A 366 3.15 -18.50 5.72
C SER A 366 2.72 -19.15 7.03
N SER A 367 1.50 -19.71 7.08
CA SER A 367 1.00 -20.41 8.28
C SER A 367 1.83 -21.63 8.61
N LYS A 368 2.37 -22.34 7.61
CA LYS A 368 3.27 -23.49 7.79
C LYS A 368 4.54 -23.10 8.56
N VAL A 369 5.21 -22.03 8.14
CA VAL A 369 6.45 -21.56 8.80
C VAL A 369 6.17 -21.14 10.25
N PHE A 370 5.09 -20.40 10.48
CA PHE A 370 4.71 -19.96 11.83
C PHE A 370 4.31 -21.14 12.73
N ASN A 371 3.53 -22.09 12.22
CA ASN A 371 3.10 -23.24 13.01
C ASN A 371 4.28 -24.16 13.36
N ASN A 372 5.21 -24.37 12.43
CA ASN A 372 6.44 -25.10 12.74
C ASN A 372 7.25 -24.38 13.84
N TYR A 373 7.34 -23.06 13.78
CA TYR A 373 7.99 -22.29 14.83
C TYR A 373 7.28 -22.43 16.18
N ILE A 374 5.95 -22.32 16.24
CA ILE A 374 5.22 -22.38 17.51
C ILE A 374 5.29 -23.79 18.13
N SER A 375 5.23 -24.84 17.32
CA SER A 375 5.26 -26.25 17.78
C SER A 375 6.65 -26.74 18.17
N ASN A 376 7.71 -26.20 17.58
CA ASN A 376 9.07 -26.66 17.87
C ASN A 376 9.50 -26.23 19.28
N PHE A 377 10.09 -27.17 20.02
CA PHE A 377 10.79 -26.87 21.27
C PHE A 377 12.12 -26.17 20.94
N GLY A 378 12.26 -24.92 21.38
CA GLY A 378 13.47 -24.11 21.17
C GLY A 378 13.19 -22.72 20.59
N ASN A 379 14.08 -21.78 20.95
CA ASN A 379 14.01 -20.35 20.66
C ASN A 379 14.86 -19.92 19.43
N LYS A 380 15.33 -20.86 18.61
CA LYS A 380 16.38 -20.64 17.59
C LYS A 380 15.91 -19.93 16.32
N VAL A 381 15.80 -18.59 16.26
CA VAL A 381 15.43 -17.99 14.95
C VAL A 381 15.69 -16.49 14.69
N CYS A 382 16.25 -15.73 15.62
CA CYS A 382 16.37 -14.27 15.52
C CYS A 382 17.64 -13.77 14.80
N GLY A 383 18.55 -14.64 14.38
CA GLY A 383 19.92 -14.26 14.00
C GLY A 383 20.07 -13.17 12.94
N ARG A 384 19.26 -13.21 11.87
CA ARG A 384 19.34 -12.17 10.83
C ARG A 384 18.77 -10.83 11.32
N ASP A 385 17.70 -10.86 12.11
CA ASP A 385 17.10 -9.63 12.63
C ASP A 385 17.97 -9.00 13.72
N ILE A 386 18.65 -9.82 14.55
CA ILE A 386 19.71 -9.36 15.47
C ILE A 386 20.83 -8.66 14.69
N ALA A 387 21.35 -9.31 13.64
CA ALA A 387 22.45 -8.74 12.87
C ALA A 387 22.04 -7.44 12.16
N ILE A 388 20.79 -7.37 11.65
CA ILE A 388 20.24 -6.13 11.08
C ILE A 388 20.16 -5.05 12.14
N LEU A 389 19.63 -5.35 13.34
CA LEU A 389 19.50 -4.40 14.45
C LEU A 389 20.86 -3.84 14.90
N ILE A 390 21.85 -4.71 15.11
CA ILE A 390 23.22 -4.30 15.48
C ILE A 390 23.82 -3.45 14.37
N SER A 391 23.72 -3.90 13.12
CA SER A 391 24.26 -3.17 11.98
C SER A 391 23.63 -1.78 11.90
N SER A 392 22.30 -1.70 11.79
CA SER A 392 21.57 -0.43 11.60
C SER A 392 21.75 0.56 12.75
N SER A 393 22.01 0.07 13.97
CA SER A 393 22.18 0.92 15.15
C SER A 393 23.57 1.55 15.27
N LEU A 394 24.58 1.08 14.55
CA LEU A 394 25.97 1.53 14.66
C LEU A 394 26.34 2.38 13.41
N ASN A 395 26.98 3.54 13.61
CA ASN A 395 27.29 4.54 12.58
C ASN A 395 28.44 4.11 11.65
N ARG A 396 28.55 4.82 10.51
CA ARG A 396 29.56 4.62 9.45
C ARG A 396 30.92 5.25 9.76
N GLU A 397 31.00 6.19 10.71
CA GLU A 397 32.10 7.16 10.83
C GLU A 397 33.39 6.66 11.51
N GLY A 398 33.55 5.34 11.68
CA GLY A 398 34.76 4.75 12.28
C GLY A 398 35.64 3.97 11.31
N PHE A 399 35.24 3.84 10.04
CA PHE A 399 36.00 3.13 9.02
C PHE A 399 36.75 4.12 8.12
N ASP A 400 38.01 3.80 7.88
CA ASP A 400 38.95 4.52 7.02
C ASP A 400 38.24 5.09 5.77
N HIS A 401 38.34 6.40 5.55
CA HIS A 401 37.61 7.15 4.49
C HIS A 401 37.82 6.63 3.06
N ASN A 402 38.70 5.64 2.88
CA ASN A 402 39.09 5.06 1.61
C ASN A 402 38.37 3.74 1.24
N LYS A 403 37.47 3.20 2.09
CA LYS A 403 36.62 2.05 1.73
C LYS A 403 35.17 2.26 2.17
N GLU A 404 34.30 2.62 1.23
CA GLU A 404 32.85 2.45 1.40
C GLU A 404 32.53 0.94 1.53
N ILE A 405 32.44 0.45 2.77
CA ILE A 405 31.97 -0.90 3.04
C ILE A 405 30.46 -0.93 2.77
N SER A 406 30.02 -1.86 1.92
CA SER A 406 28.59 -2.02 1.61
C SER A 406 27.83 -2.46 2.86
N GLU A 407 26.56 -2.05 3.02
CA GLU A 407 25.69 -2.51 4.12
C GLU A 407 25.61 -4.05 4.20
N SER A 408 25.72 -4.72 3.04
CA SER A 408 25.77 -6.18 2.97
C SER A 408 27.02 -6.78 3.61
N GLU A 409 28.17 -6.11 3.50
CA GLU A 409 29.44 -6.58 4.06
C GLU A 409 29.46 -6.43 5.58
N ARG A 410 28.97 -5.29 6.10
CA ARG A 410 28.81 -5.11 7.54
C ARG A 410 27.87 -6.13 8.16
N LEU A 411 26.74 -6.42 7.49
CA LEU A 411 25.83 -7.47 7.96
C LEU A 411 26.53 -8.83 8.01
N LYS A 412 27.41 -9.14 7.04
CA LYS A 412 28.21 -10.38 7.05
C LYS A 412 29.23 -10.38 8.20
N GLU A 413 29.90 -9.26 8.46
CA GLU A 413 30.85 -9.13 9.57
C GLU A 413 30.17 -9.36 10.92
N VAL A 414 29.06 -8.69 11.19
CA VAL A 414 28.28 -8.87 12.43
C VAL A 414 27.81 -10.31 12.56
N LEU A 415 27.31 -10.93 11.48
CA LEU A 415 26.93 -12.35 11.49
C LEU A 415 28.11 -13.27 11.80
N GLN A 416 29.30 -12.98 11.27
CA GLN A 416 30.51 -13.75 11.55
C GLN A 416 30.92 -13.64 13.01
N GLN A 417 30.81 -12.45 13.61
CA GLN A 417 31.09 -12.25 15.02
C GLN A 417 30.09 -12.98 15.92
N LEU A 418 28.78 -12.82 15.67
CA LEU A 418 27.73 -13.49 16.45
C LEU A 418 27.87 -15.02 16.42
N ARG A 419 28.24 -15.60 15.26
CA ARG A 419 28.43 -17.06 15.11
C ARG A 419 29.53 -17.64 15.99
N ARG A 420 30.43 -16.82 16.54
CA ARG A 420 31.43 -17.28 17.52
C ARG A 420 30.80 -17.72 18.83
N HIS A 421 29.60 -17.22 19.15
CA HIS A 421 28.88 -17.61 20.36
C HIS A 421 27.92 -18.77 20.07
N LYS A 422 27.97 -19.85 20.87
CA LYS A 422 27.17 -21.08 20.65
C LYS A 422 25.66 -20.83 20.60
N PHE A 423 25.17 -19.89 21.42
CA PHE A 423 23.75 -19.64 21.61
C PHE A 423 23.24 -18.31 21.05
N TRP A 424 23.94 -17.72 20.07
CA TRP A 424 23.59 -16.43 19.46
C TRP A 424 22.18 -16.29 18.86
N LEU A 425 21.46 -17.41 18.70
CA LEU A 425 20.06 -17.45 18.22
C LEU A 425 19.02 -17.50 19.34
N HIS A 426 19.44 -17.45 20.61
CA HIS A 426 18.59 -17.68 21.78
C HIS A 426 18.34 -16.42 22.63
N THR A 427 18.77 -15.26 22.15
CA THR A 427 18.52 -13.97 22.83
C THR A 427 17.34 -13.24 22.18
N ALA A 428 16.45 -12.69 23.01
CA ALA A 428 15.33 -11.88 22.55
C ALA A 428 15.82 -10.55 21.93
N LEU A 429 15.12 -10.07 20.91
CA LEU A 429 15.54 -8.87 20.18
C LEU A 429 15.51 -7.59 21.02
N ASP A 430 14.61 -7.52 21.99
CA ASP A 430 14.51 -6.39 22.91
C ASP A 430 15.70 -6.33 23.88
N VAL A 431 16.13 -7.48 24.41
CA VAL A 431 17.37 -7.57 25.21
C VAL A 431 18.58 -7.08 24.42
N VAL A 432 18.70 -7.50 23.15
CA VAL A 432 19.78 -7.02 22.27
C VAL A 432 19.69 -5.51 22.06
N CYS A 433 18.48 -4.97 21.86
CA CYS A 433 18.26 -3.54 21.70
C CYS A 433 18.71 -2.74 22.93
N ASP A 434 18.28 -3.18 24.12
CA ASP A 434 18.60 -2.52 25.40
C ASP A 434 20.11 -2.54 25.66
N ASN A 435 20.75 -3.69 25.43
CA ASN A 435 22.20 -3.84 25.54
C ASN A 435 22.98 -2.96 24.55
N LEU A 436 22.51 -2.83 23.31
CA LEU A 436 23.13 -1.96 22.31
C LEU A 436 23.07 -0.50 22.75
N GLN A 437 21.90 -0.03 23.21
CA GLN A 437 21.75 1.35 23.71
C GLN A 437 22.69 1.61 24.88
N PHE A 438 22.78 0.65 25.81
CA PHE A 438 23.66 0.70 26.95
C PHE A 438 25.14 0.81 26.53
N LEU A 439 25.62 -0.07 25.63
CA LEU A 439 27.02 -0.05 25.19
C LEU A 439 27.35 1.24 24.41
N LYS A 440 26.44 1.73 23.56
CA LYS A 440 26.62 2.98 22.80
C LYS A 440 26.77 4.22 23.69
N SER A 441 26.27 4.18 24.92
CA SER A 441 26.45 5.29 25.87
C SER A 441 27.87 5.39 26.43
N ARG A 442 28.71 4.36 26.27
CA ARG A 442 30.05 4.28 26.90
C ARG A 442 31.19 3.91 25.95
N PHE A 443 30.90 3.30 24.79
CA PHE A 443 31.90 2.82 23.84
C PHE A 443 31.60 3.30 22.42
N ASN A 444 32.65 3.40 21.60
CA ASN A 444 32.48 3.71 20.18
C ASN A 444 31.95 2.50 19.40
N ASP A 445 31.35 2.77 18.25
CA ASP A 445 30.68 1.75 17.44
C ASP A 445 31.63 0.64 16.93
N ARG A 446 32.91 0.96 16.68
CA ARG A 446 33.91 -0.01 16.21
C ARG A 446 34.22 -1.05 17.27
N ASP A 447 34.40 -0.61 18.52
CA ASP A 447 34.67 -1.49 19.66
C ASP A 447 33.49 -2.44 19.92
N ILE A 448 32.26 -1.92 19.76
CA ILE A 448 31.02 -2.69 19.90
C ILE A 448 30.89 -3.76 18.80
N ILE A 449 31.18 -3.44 17.53
CA ILE A 449 31.11 -4.42 16.43
C ILE A 449 32.04 -5.60 16.69
N LYS A 450 33.28 -5.32 17.12
CA LYS A 450 34.28 -6.37 17.37
C LYS A 450 33.91 -7.30 18.53
N ASN A 451 33.18 -6.78 19.52
CA ASN A 451 32.74 -7.51 20.71
C ASN A 451 31.22 -7.68 20.75
N CYS A 452 30.56 -7.76 19.58
CA CYS A 452 29.10 -7.70 19.52
C CYS A 452 28.40 -8.93 20.14
N GLN A 453 29.14 -9.97 20.54
CA GLN A 453 28.57 -11.09 21.30
C GLN A 453 28.08 -10.64 22.69
N LEU A 454 28.64 -9.57 23.25
CA LEU A 454 28.21 -9.02 24.55
C LEU A 454 26.73 -8.67 24.59
N VAL A 455 26.15 -8.24 23.46
CA VAL A 455 24.72 -7.88 23.40
C VAL A 455 23.78 -9.06 23.66
N LEU A 456 24.31 -10.28 23.70
CA LEU A 456 23.55 -11.50 23.96
C LEU A 456 23.33 -11.77 25.46
N TYR A 457 24.08 -11.09 26.34
CA TYR A 457 24.13 -11.34 27.78
C TYR A 457 23.18 -10.43 28.57
N PRO A 458 22.87 -10.75 29.85
CA PRO A 458 22.07 -9.86 30.69
C PRO A 458 22.73 -8.50 30.91
N VAL A 459 21.99 -7.40 30.71
CA VAL A 459 22.51 -6.02 30.83
C VAL A 459 23.14 -5.75 32.20
N THR A 460 22.58 -6.33 33.26
CA THR A 460 23.04 -6.16 34.64
C THR A 460 24.44 -6.74 34.86
N GLU A 461 24.76 -7.89 34.25
CA GLU A 461 26.08 -8.49 34.34
C GLU A 461 27.10 -7.69 33.52
N ILE A 462 26.71 -7.28 32.30
CA ILE A 462 27.54 -6.42 31.45
C ILE A 462 27.87 -5.12 32.20
N GLU A 463 26.87 -4.49 32.83
CA GLU A 463 27.04 -3.24 33.57
C GLU A 463 27.95 -3.37 34.77
N GLN A 464 27.77 -4.41 35.57
CA GLN A 464 28.58 -4.65 36.75
C GLN A 464 30.07 -4.71 36.39
N TYR A 465 30.43 -5.46 35.36
CA TYR A 465 31.82 -5.64 34.96
C TYR A 465 32.40 -4.44 34.22
N ILE A 466 31.60 -3.77 33.37
CA ILE A 466 32.03 -2.54 32.71
C ILE A 466 32.35 -1.46 33.75
N THR A 467 31.46 -1.25 34.72
CA THR A 467 31.65 -0.24 35.77
C THR A 467 32.92 -0.53 36.58
N LYS A 468 33.10 -1.78 37.02
CA LYS A 468 34.31 -2.19 37.75
C LYS A 468 35.60 -1.96 36.94
N LEU A 469 35.64 -2.39 35.68
CA LEU A 469 36.85 -2.25 34.85
C LEU A 469 37.15 -0.80 34.48
N LEU A 470 36.12 0.03 34.27
CA LEU A 470 36.29 1.46 34.05
C LEU A 470 36.78 2.18 35.31
N ASP A 471 36.23 1.86 36.48
CA ASP A 471 36.66 2.45 37.74
C ASP A 471 38.11 2.06 38.11
N ILE A 472 38.53 0.83 37.79
CA ILE A 472 39.93 0.40 37.91
C ILE A 472 40.82 1.20 36.95
N ARG A 473 40.43 1.36 35.68
CA ARG A 473 41.21 2.13 34.69
C ARG A 473 41.36 3.60 35.08
N ASP A 474 40.29 4.18 35.62
CA ASP A 474 40.23 5.60 35.97
C ASP A 474 40.76 5.89 37.39
N ASN A 475 41.39 4.91 38.06
CA ASN A 475 41.97 4.99 39.41
C ASN A 475 41.01 5.50 40.50
N LYS A 476 39.73 5.13 40.43
CA LYS A 476 38.76 5.44 41.49
C LYS A 476 38.89 4.46 42.65
N GLU A 477 38.60 4.89 43.88
CA GLU A 477 38.73 4.04 45.07
C GLU A 477 37.83 2.79 44.99
N ILE A 478 38.45 1.61 44.86
CA ILE A 478 37.73 0.33 44.83
C ILE A 478 37.58 -0.19 46.26
N HIS A 479 36.33 -0.49 46.65
CA HIS A 479 36.00 -1.14 47.91
C HIS A 479 36.77 -2.47 48.08
N SER A 480 37.36 -2.68 49.25
CA SER A 480 38.31 -3.76 49.57
C SER A 480 37.77 -5.18 49.38
N GLN A 481 36.44 -5.40 49.40
CA GLN A 481 35.82 -6.70 49.16
C GLN A 481 35.80 -7.13 47.68
N ASP A 482 35.94 -6.20 46.73
CA ASP A 482 35.94 -6.49 45.28
C ASP A 482 37.34 -6.78 44.71
N ARG A 483 38.41 -6.60 45.49
CA ARG A 483 39.81 -6.71 45.05
C ARG A 483 40.26 -8.14 44.74
N GLY A 484 39.55 -9.18 45.19
CA GLY A 484 40.02 -10.56 45.15
C GLY A 484 39.85 -11.31 43.82
N ASN A 485 38.90 -10.92 42.96
CA ASN A 485 38.47 -11.78 41.83
C ASN A 485 38.79 -11.26 40.41
N MET A 486 39.08 -9.97 40.22
CA MET A 486 39.32 -9.35 38.90
C MET A 486 40.69 -8.65 38.74
N TYR A 487 41.57 -8.74 39.74
CA TYR A 487 42.91 -8.13 39.66
C TYR A 487 43.88 -9.09 38.97
N TYR A 488 44.29 -8.71 37.76
CA TYR A 488 45.30 -9.38 36.98
C TYR A 488 46.63 -8.67 37.24
N ASN A 489 47.50 -9.30 38.04
CA ASN A 489 48.76 -8.70 38.51
C ASN A 489 49.69 -8.16 37.41
N ASN A 490 49.48 -8.57 36.15
CA ASN A 490 50.32 -8.20 35.00
C ASN A 490 49.61 -7.27 33.98
N LEU A 491 48.41 -6.79 34.27
CA LEU A 491 47.66 -5.91 33.38
C LEU A 491 47.80 -4.44 33.82
N ASN A 492 48.23 -3.59 32.89
CA ASN A 492 48.18 -2.15 33.08
C ASN A 492 46.79 -1.65 32.65
N TYR A 493 45.91 -1.47 33.63
CA TYR A 493 44.52 -1.09 33.40
C TYR A 493 44.36 0.29 32.76
N GLU A 494 45.22 1.26 33.11
CA GLU A 494 45.21 2.63 32.57
C GLU A 494 45.37 2.67 31.04
N LYS A 495 46.04 1.66 30.48
CA LYS A 495 46.33 1.56 29.03
C LYS A 495 45.29 0.76 28.24
N LEU A 496 44.24 0.25 28.89
CA LEU A 496 43.25 -0.59 28.21
C LEU A 496 42.36 0.23 27.27
N THR A 497 42.29 -0.23 26.02
CA THR A 497 41.37 0.33 25.02
C THR A 497 39.93 -0.11 25.29
N GLY A 498 38.94 0.60 24.72
CA GLY A 498 37.52 0.22 24.81
C GLY A 498 37.28 -1.22 24.32
N GLU A 499 37.87 -1.58 23.19
CA GLU A 499 37.87 -2.96 22.66
C GLU A 499 38.37 -3.99 23.68
N GLN A 500 39.51 -3.72 24.33
CA GLN A 500 40.10 -4.63 25.32
C GLN A 500 39.23 -4.75 26.58
N ILE A 501 38.64 -3.66 27.04
CA ILE A 501 37.71 -3.66 28.17
C ILE A 501 36.50 -4.54 27.84
N LEU A 502 35.88 -4.37 26.68
CA LEU A 502 34.74 -5.19 26.26
C LEU A 502 35.12 -6.68 26.14
N SER A 503 36.30 -7.00 25.60
CA SER A 503 36.78 -8.38 25.57
C SER A 503 36.98 -8.97 26.98
N LEU A 504 37.50 -8.20 27.93
CA LEU A 504 37.67 -8.62 29.33
C LEU A 504 36.32 -8.81 30.04
N VAL A 505 35.33 -7.96 29.77
CA VAL A 505 33.97 -8.14 30.29
C VAL A 505 33.40 -9.49 29.86
N LEU A 506 33.51 -9.82 28.57
CA LEU A 506 33.04 -11.10 28.04
C LEU A 506 33.77 -12.27 28.71
N TYR A 507 35.09 -12.15 28.88
CA TYR A 507 35.90 -13.15 29.57
C TYR A 507 35.43 -13.38 31.02
N GLU A 508 35.16 -12.31 31.77
CA GLU A 508 34.78 -12.37 33.19
C GLU A 508 33.37 -12.89 33.43
N ILE A 509 32.47 -12.68 32.47
CA ILE A 509 31.16 -13.34 32.45
C ILE A 509 31.37 -14.83 32.20
N GLU A 510 31.99 -15.20 31.08
CA GLU A 510 32.12 -16.61 30.66
C GLU A 510 33.01 -17.46 31.57
N LYS A 511 33.97 -16.84 32.28
CA LYS A 511 34.81 -17.51 33.28
C LYS A 511 33.98 -18.19 34.37
N LYS A 512 32.86 -17.57 34.79
CA LYS A 512 31.91 -18.15 35.77
C LYS A 512 31.18 -19.38 35.22
N TYR A 513 31.04 -19.45 33.90
CA TYR A 513 30.31 -20.50 33.18
C TYR A 513 31.23 -21.46 32.43
N HIS A 514 32.53 -21.46 32.75
CA HIS A 514 33.52 -22.32 32.09
C HIS A 514 33.52 -22.21 30.56
N PHE A 515 33.21 -21.03 30.02
CA PHE A 515 33.14 -20.77 28.58
C PHE A 515 32.12 -21.67 27.83
N SER A 516 31.08 -22.14 28.52
CA SER A 516 30.02 -22.96 27.91
C SER A 516 29.09 -22.15 27.00
N GLY A 517 29.09 -20.82 27.14
CA GLY A 517 28.12 -19.91 26.53
C GLY A 517 26.82 -19.75 27.35
N ASP A 518 26.71 -20.43 28.50
CA ASP A 518 25.48 -20.40 29.31
C ASP A 518 25.29 -19.08 30.06
N GLY A 519 26.29 -18.19 30.06
CA GLY A 519 26.20 -16.87 30.69
C GLY A 519 25.09 -15.98 30.12
N ILE A 520 24.57 -16.28 28.92
CA ILE A 520 23.41 -15.56 28.38
C ILE A 520 22.12 -15.76 29.20
N TRP A 521 22.07 -16.79 30.06
CA TRP A 521 20.96 -17.07 30.98
C TRP A 521 21.29 -16.70 32.43
N GLY A 522 22.41 -16.02 32.66
CA GLY A 522 22.78 -15.52 33.99
C GLY A 522 21.64 -14.75 34.65
N MET A 523 21.32 -15.11 35.89
CA MET A 523 20.24 -14.50 36.71
C MET A 523 18.81 -14.59 36.14
N GLN A 524 18.51 -15.46 35.16
CA GLN A 524 17.11 -15.75 34.75
C GLN A 524 16.43 -16.83 35.60
N ASP A 525 17.18 -17.56 36.42
CA ASP A 525 16.65 -18.57 37.33
C ASP A 525 16.54 -18.01 38.76
N GLY A 526 15.31 -17.70 39.17
CA GLY A 526 14.92 -17.62 40.58
C GLY A 526 14.96 -18.99 41.25
N VAL A 527 16.11 -19.68 41.19
CA VAL A 527 16.36 -20.91 41.94
C VAL A 527 16.99 -20.51 43.25
N LYS A 528 16.18 -20.61 44.31
CA LYS A 528 16.62 -20.68 45.70
C LYS A 528 17.85 -21.56 45.77
N VAL A 529 18.98 -20.98 46.17
CA VAL A 529 20.10 -21.75 46.70
C VAL A 529 19.55 -22.42 47.96
N GLU A 530 19.27 -23.72 47.87
CA GLU A 530 19.14 -24.56 49.04
C GLU A 530 20.44 -24.43 49.84
N SER A 531 20.33 -23.73 50.97
CA SER A 531 21.29 -23.80 52.06
C SER A 531 21.48 -25.26 52.46
N ARG A 532 22.64 -25.81 52.14
CA ARG A 532 23.14 -27.03 52.78
C ARG A 532 24.08 -26.62 53.92
N VAL A 533 23.62 -26.94 55.14
CA VAL A 533 24.45 -27.20 56.33
C VAL A 533 25.24 -28.48 56.10
#